data_AF-A0A3D0IBJ0-F1
#
_entry.id   AF-A0A3D0IBJ0-F1
#
_cell.length_a   1.000
_cell.length_b   1.000
_cell.length_c   1.000
_cell.angle_alpha   90.00
_cell.angle_beta   90.00
_cell.angle_gamma   90.00
#
_symmetry.space_group_name_H-M   'P 1'
#
loop_
_entity.id
_entity.type
_entity.pdbx_description
1 polymer ?
#
loop_
_entity_poly.entity_id
_entity_poly.type
_entity_poly.pdbx_seq_one_letter_code
_entity_poly.pdbx_strand_id
1 'polypeptide(L)'
;MRAGRIRGRRSGSGGDSVYLARIVGRVVSTQKQDTLQSIPLQWLQPVDAGGKDRGVPLVAADTFGLGPGELCYYITAREASIALWNLDVAVDAAVVGKVERIDLGEK
;
A
#
# COMPACT_ATOMS: atom_id res chain seq x y z
N MET A 1 4.27 -29.39 15.47
CA MET A 1 4.45 -28.61 14.22
C MET A 1 4.47 -27.14 14.58
N ARG A 2 5.62 -26.45 14.46
CA ARG A 2 5.76 -25.03 14.85
C ARG A 2 5.61 -24.15 13.61
N ALA A 3 4.63 -23.24 13.63
CA ALA A 3 4.49 -22.19 12.63
C ALA A 3 5.73 -21.29 12.66
N GLY A 4 6.46 -21.25 11.54
CA GLY A 4 7.61 -20.36 11.36
C GLY A 4 7.16 -18.91 11.44
N ARG A 5 7.61 -18.20 12.48
CA ARG A 5 7.37 -16.76 12.66
C ARG A 5 8.12 -16.03 11.54
N ILE A 6 7.40 -15.57 10.52
CA ILE A 6 7.93 -14.70 9.45
C ILE A 6 8.27 -13.36 10.10
N ARG A 7 9.47 -13.23 10.66
CA ARG A 7 10.04 -11.94 11.03
C ARG A 7 10.56 -11.31 9.74
N GLY A 8 9.74 -10.43 9.16
CA GLY A 8 10.19 -9.49 8.14
C GLY A 8 11.39 -8.72 8.69
N ARG A 9 12.56 -9.00 8.13
CA ARG A 9 13.80 -8.30 8.45
C ARG A 9 13.64 -6.87 7.95
N ARG A 10 13.27 -5.93 8.83
CA ARG A 10 13.33 -4.50 8.56
C ARG A 10 14.79 -4.14 8.33
N SER A 11 15.20 -3.97 7.08
CA SER A 11 16.44 -3.31 6.72
C SER A 11 16.15 -1.83 6.48
N GLY A 12 16.71 -0.95 7.32
CA GLY A 12 16.73 0.49 7.07
C GLY A 12 16.25 1.32 8.25
N SER A 13 17.18 2.09 8.80
CA SER A 13 17.01 3.19 9.73
C SER A 13 16.28 4.36 9.06
N GLY A 14 15.20 4.87 9.67
CA GLY A 14 14.42 6.00 9.18
C GLY A 14 12.94 5.68 9.23
N GLY A 15 12.17 6.46 10.00
CA GLY A 15 10.71 6.37 10.00
C GLY A 15 10.16 6.92 8.70
N ASP A 16 10.16 6.11 7.64
CA ASP A 16 9.51 6.51 6.40
C ASP A 16 8.01 6.29 6.58
N SER A 17 7.29 7.39 6.82
CA SER A 17 5.84 7.40 7.03
C SER A 17 5.06 7.01 5.78
N VAL A 18 5.71 7.04 4.61
CA VAL A 18 5.11 6.86 3.28
C VAL A 18 6.00 6.00 2.40
N TYR A 19 5.38 5.05 1.70
CA TYR A 19 6.04 4.06 0.85
C TYR A 19 5.63 4.20 -0.63
N LEU A 20 6.49 3.77 -1.54
CA LEU A 20 6.23 3.75 -2.98
C LEU A 20 5.80 2.35 -3.43
N ALA A 21 4.78 2.27 -4.28
CA ALA A 21 4.30 1.02 -4.88
C ALA A 21 3.81 1.20 -6.31
N ARG A 22 3.72 0.07 -7.02
CA ARG A 22 3.03 -0.08 -8.30
C ARG A 22 1.73 -0.83 -8.09
N ILE A 23 0.64 -0.38 -8.72
CA ILE A 23 -0.62 -1.12 -8.77
C ILE A 23 -0.43 -2.36 -9.66
N VAL A 24 -0.64 -3.54 -9.10
CA VAL A 24 -0.68 -4.80 -9.85
C VAL A 24 -2.08 -5.01 -10.45
N GLY A 25 -3.12 -4.70 -9.67
CA GLY A 25 -4.50 -4.78 -10.13
C GLY A 25 -5.50 -4.66 -8.98
N ARG A 26 -6.78 -4.88 -9.29
CA ARG A 26 -7.88 -4.73 -8.34
C ARG A 26 -8.17 -6.02 -7.59
N VAL A 27 -8.46 -5.91 -6.30
CA VAL A 27 -8.97 -7.01 -5.48
C VAL A 27 -10.47 -6.82 -5.25
N VAL A 28 -11.24 -7.88 -5.47
CA VAL A 28 -12.68 -7.90 -5.20
C VAL A 28 -12.96 -8.87 -4.06
N SER A 29 -13.65 -8.39 -3.03
CA SER A 29 -14.11 -9.20 -1.90
C SER A 29 -15.60 -8.95 -1.71
N THR A 30 -16.43 -9.94 -2.06
CA THR A 30 -17.89 -9.87 -1.90
C THR A 30 -18.31 -9.99 -0.45
N GLN A 31 -17.65 -10.91 0.29
CA GLN A 31 -17.79 -11.04 1.73
C GLN A 31 -16.58 -10.38 2.39
N LYS A 32 -16.81 -9.36 3.21
CA LYS A 32 -15.77 -8.58 3.91
C LYS A 32 -16.38 -7.91 5.12
N GLN A 33 -15.53 -7.38 6.00
CA GLN A 33 -15.98 -6.66 7.18
C GLN A 33 -16.86 -5.48 6.79
N ASP A 34 -17.90 -5.20 7.57
CA ASP A 34 -18.92 -4.19 7.25
C ASP A 34 -18.31 -2.79 7.03
N THR A 35 -17.26 -2.46 7.75
CA THR A 35 -16.58 -1.17 7.60
C THR A 35 -15.84 -1.03 6.27
N LEU A 36 -15.52 -2.14 5.59
CA LEU A 36 -14.89 -2.17 4.25
C LEU A 36 -15.89 -2.13 3.10
N GLN A 37 -17.19 -2.02 3.39
CA GLN A 37 -18.20 -1.92 2.35
C GLN A 37 -17.99 -0.65 1.51
N SER A 38 -18.14 -0.79 0.19
CA SER A 38 -17.92 0.27 -0.79
C SER A 38 -16.50 0.85 -0.87
N ILE A 39 -15.52 0.25 -0.19
CA ILE A 39 -14.11 0.66 -0.29
C ILE A 39 -13.42 -0.15 -1.40
N PRO A 40 -12.87 0.51 -2.43
CA PRO A 40 -12.08 -0.17 -3.45
C PRO A 40 -10.75 -0.66 -2.88
N LEU A 41 -10.32 -1.84 -3.31
CA LEU A 41 -9.09 -2.48 -2.84
C LEU A 41 -8.14 -2.72 -4.02
N GLN A 42 -6.87 -2.35 -3.84
CA GLN A 42 -5.82 -2.49 -4.85
C GLN A 42 -4.72 -3.41 -4.35
N TRP A 43 -4.27 -4.31 -5.23
CA TRP A 43 -3.08 -5.11 -5.02
C TRP A 43 -1.86 -4.28 -5.40
N LEU A 44 -1.01 -4.01 -4.41
CA LEU A 44 0.20 -3.24 -4.54
C LEU A 44 1.43 -4.15 -4.55
N GLN A 45 2.39 -3.84 -5.42
CA GLN A 45 3.78 -4.30 -5.33
C GLN A 45 4.62 -3.11 -4.86
N PRO A 46 5.17 -3.11 -3.63
CA PRO A 46 6.10 -2.06 -3.23
C PRO A 46 7.33 -2.05 -4.14
N VAL A 47 7.86 -0.86 -4.40
CA VAL A 47 9.03 -0.66 -5.28
C VAL A 47 9.98 0.37 -4.68
N ASP A 48 11.26 0.32 -5.06
CA ASP A 48 12.15 1.46 -4.84
C ASP A 48 11.97 2.56 -5.89
N ALA A 49 12.66 3.69 -5.70
CA ALA A 49 12.57 4.83 -6.60
C ALA A 49 13.12 4.54 -8.03
N GLY A 50 13.85 3.43 -8.22
CA GLY A 50 14.25 2.91 -9.53
C GLY A 50 13.21 1.98 -10.16
N GLY A 51 12.05 1.79 -9.52
CA GLY A 51 10.96 0.93 -9.99
C GLY A 51 11.19 -0.56 -9.70
N LYS A 52 12.26 -0.93 -9.00
CA LYS A 52 12.54 -2.34 -8.69
C LYS A 52 11.69 -2.80 -7.52
N ASP A 53 11.10 -3.98 -7.67
CA ASP A 53 10.26 -4.60 -6.65
C ASP A 53 10.99 -4.74 -5.31
N ARG A 54 10.27 -4.38 -4.25
CA ARG A 54 10.71 -4.49 -2.86
C ARG A 54 9.64 -5.15 -2.01
N GLY A 55 10.10 -5.94 -1.04
CA GLY A 55 9.23 -6.54 -0.04
C GLY A 55 8.20 -7.50 -0.64
N VAL A 56 7.14 -7.73 0.12
CA VAL A 56 6.02 -8.59 -0.30
C VAL A 56 4.88 -7.72 -0.83
N PRO A 57 4.16 -8.17 -1.85
CA PRO A 57 2.93 -7.53 -2.27
C PRO A 57 1.90 -7.49 -1.12
N LEU A 58 1.03 -6.47 -1.13
CA LEU A 58 -0.05 -6.30 -0.16
C LEU A 58 -1.31 -5.73 -0.81
N VAL A 59 -2.41 -5.71 -0.06
CA VAL A 59 -3.67 -5.08 -0.47
C VAL A 59 -3.82 -3.77 0.30
N ALA A 60 -4.19 -2.70 -0.38
CA ALA A 60 -4.46 -1.39 0.22
C ALA A 60 -5.84 -0.88 -0.19
N ALA A 61 -6.45 -0.08 0.67
CA ALA A 61 -7.61 0.72 0.31
C ALA A 61 -7.20 1.80 -0.71
N ASP A 62 -8.07 2.05 -1.68
CA ASP A 62 -7.82 3.03 -2.74
C ASP A 62 -8.75 4.23 -2.59
N THR A 63 -8.15 5.41 -2.62
CA THR A 63 -8.82 6.71 -2.51
C THR A 63 -8.69 7.56 -3.79
N PHE A 64 -7.91 7.10 -4.78
CA PHE A 64 -7.59 7.85 -5.99
C PHE A 64 -8.03 7.16 -7.28
N GLY A 65 -8.34 5.85 -7.25
CA GLY A 65 -8.89 5.14 -8.39
C GLY A 65 -7.85 4.73 -9.44
N LEU A 66 -6.64 4.37 -9.01
CA LEU A 66 -5.55 4.02 -9.93
C LEU A 66 -5.79 2.67 -10.62
N GLY A 67 -5.23 2.52 -11.81
CA GLY A 67 -5.22 1.31 -12.61
C GLY A 67 -3.91 0.51 -12.54
N PRO A 68 -3.90 -0.74 -13.05
CA PRO A 68 -2.70 -1.55 -13.15
C PRO A 68 -1.55 -0.82 -13.87
N GLY A 69 -0.34 -0.93 -13.33
CA GLY A 69 0.88 -0.32 -13.85
C GLY A 69 1.16 1.09 -13.34
N GLU A 70 0.17 1.78 -12.77
CA GLU A 70 0.38 3.11 -12.19
C GLU A 70 1.18 3.05 -10.88
N LEU A 71 1.91 4.13 -10.59
CA LEU A 71 2.68 4.28 -9.36
C LEU A 71 1.92 5.11 -8.33
N CYS A 72 2.07 4.74 -7.06
CA CYS A 72 1.37 5.38 -5.96
C CYS A 72 2.23 5.48 -4.71
N TYR A 73 1.90 6.47 -3.89
CA TYR A 73 2.28 6.48 -2.49
C TYR A 73 1.22 5.77 -1.66
N TYR A 74 1.66 4.96 -0.71
CA TYR A 74 0.79 4.32 0.26
C TYR A 74 1.37 4.45 1.68
N ILE A 75 0.48 4.44 2.67
CA ILE A 75 0.82 4.42 4.09
C ILE A 75 0.29 3.12 4.71
N THR A 76 0.79 2.79 5.89
CA THR A 76 0.41 1.57 6.62
C THR A 76 -0.05 1.88 8.04
N ALA A 77 -0.50 0.85 8.77
CA ALA A 77 -0.88 0.91 10.17
C ALA A 77 -2.07 1.87 10.43
N ARG A 78 -2.13 2.51 11.61
CA ARG A 78 -3.29 3.30 12.05
C ARG A 78 -3.53 4.52 11.17
N GLU A 79 -2.48 5.04 10.54
CA GLU A 79 -2.55 6.18 9.65
C GLU A 79 -3.35 5.86 8.36
N ALA A 80 -3.42 4.59 7.95
CA ALA A 80 -4.18 4.19 6.76
C ALA A 80 -5.67 4.53 6.87
N SER A 81 -6.28 4.42 8.06
CA SER A 81 -7.69 4.76 8.26
C SER A 81 -7.97 6.26 8.17
N ILE A 82 -6.96 7.11 8.40
CA ILE A 82 -7.06 8.56 8.23
C ILE A 82 -7.31 8.93 6.76
N ALA A 83 -6.69 8.20 5.82
CA ALA A 83 -6.87 8.45 4.38
C ALA A 83 -8.33 8.27 3.93
N LEU A 84 -9.11 7.48 4.67
CA LEU A 84 -10.53 7.23 4.42
C LEU A 84 -11.46 8.14 5.24
N TRP A 85 -10.91 9.07 6.03
CA TRP A 85 -11.65 9.93 6.95
C TRP A 85 -12.57 9.15 7.93
N ASN A 86 -12.19 7.90 8.23
CA ASN A 86 -12.93 7.01 9.11
C ASN A 86 -11.96 6.15 9.91
N LEU A 87 -11.75 6.49 11.19
CA LEU A 87 -10.76 5.82 12.03
C LEU A 87 -11.14 4.38 12.44
N ASP A 88 -12.41 4.01 12.32
CA ASP A 88 -12.94 2.70 12.71
C ASP A 88 -12.94 1.69 11.55
N VAL A 89 -12.47 2.11 10.37
CA VAL A 89 -12.38 1.24 9.20
C VAL A 89 -11.28 0.20 9.35
N ALA A 90 -11.57 -1.04 8.99
CA ALA A 90 -10.67 -2.18 9.13
C ALA A 90 -9.60 -2.21 8.02
N VAL A 91 -8.75 -1.18 7.94
CA VAL A 91 -7.62 -1.09 7.01
C VAL A 91 -6.31 -0.91 7.77
N ASP A 92 -5.24 -1.46 7.20
CA ASP A 92 -3.87 -1.30 7.65
C ASP A 92 -2.93 -0.80 6.53
N ALA A 93 -3.48 -0.54 5.34
CA ALA A 93 -2.80 0.11 4.23
C ALA A 93 -3.78 0.91 3.35
N ALA A 94 -3.35 2.09 2.91
CA ALA A 94 -4.14 2.95 2.03
C ALA A 94 -3.26 3.71 1.04
N VAL A 95 -3.72 3.82 -0.20
CA VAL A 95 -3.18 4.72 -1.21
C VAL A 95 -3.48 6.16 -0.81
N VAL A 96 -2.46 7.02 -0.81
CA VAL A 96 -2.56 8.42 -0.38
C VAL A 96 -2.09 9.41 -1.45
N GLY A 97 -1.58 8.93 -2.57
CA GLY A 97 -1.21 9.80 -3.68
C GLY A 97 -0.84 9.04 -4.95
N LYS A 98 -1.05 9.70 -6.09
CA LYS A 98 -0.58 9.24 -7.39
C LYS A 98 0.82 9.79 -7.67
N VAL A 99 1.68 8.97 -8.27
CA VAL A 99 3.02 9.38 -8.69
C VAL A 99 3.06 9.51 -10.21
N GLU A 100 3.21 10.74 -10.69
CA GLU A 100 3.32 11.04 -12.13
C GLU A 100 4.76 10.88 -12.63
N ARG A 101 5.75 11.29 -11.82
CA ARG A 101 7.17 11.28 -12.20
C ARG A 101 8.06 11.13 -10.97
N ILE A 102 9.18 10.43 -11.14
CA ILE A 102 10.24 10.33 -10.15
C ILE A 102 11.52 10.91 -10.79
N ASP A 103 12.10 11.91 -10.14
CA ASP A 103 13.37 12.51 -10.54
C ASP A 103 14.45 12.10 -9.54
N LEU A 104 15.42 11.30 -9.99
CA LEU A 104 16.49 10.75 -9.14
C LEU A 104 17.72 11.66 -9.03
N GLY A 105 17.73 12.79 -9.73
CA GLY A 105 18.90 13.65 -9.87
C GLY A 105 20.03 12.99 -10.67
N GLU A 106 20.98 13.80 -11.13
CA GLU A 106 22.28 13.28 -11.60
C GLU A 106 23.16 12.97 -10.39
N LYS A 107 23.97 11.91 -10.50
CA LYS A 107 24.81 11.40 -9.42
C LYS A 107 26.07 12.23 -9.20
#